data_AF-A0A1Y3BAY4-F1
#
_entry.id   AF-A0A1Y3BAY4-F1
#
_cell.length_a   1.000
_cell.length_b   1.000
_cell.length_c   1.000
_cell.angle_alpha   90.00
_cell.angle_beta   90.00
_cell.angle_gamma   90.00
#
_symmetry.space_group_name_H-M   'P 1'
#
loop_
_entity.id
_entity.type
_entity.pdbx_description
1 polymer ?
#
loop_
_entity_poly.entity_id
_entity_poly.type
_entity_poly.pdbx_seq_one_letter_code
_entity_poly.pdbx_strand_id
1 'polypeptide(L)'
;MGKMDWKQNLIDSITENEQRIFIKFCTLLGQDAQMIENQLIETIGSKACSLASIQRFQKEFKEHRKPENRNKRIIKNILLKSEQKINILPKQEKYLNNFLYSDVRQLKKLYPTMVPNNDFDKNYMTILDKTLKAHKWKIDETLFELILINSYHTQSSESFWQYANDCIYKKIDFKIDIHNICWKFLFLCHWLMRNGHPNVIKDAYGQRSLLVELAKIKTCISSNCCPFGLLNPLYFSLVLQKIEFHMEHTKIPGNFVINTLQLEQMGNDNPDLYEQMCNELFDYMDKILQLQTEIFDIRGLNSVGEQQKCILNPLKLSIIESSQIYELIFQLMQKLHHHEYVGQNELKKYRQRFTSQFMQMKLFYSNCNDYDYLTDSIQIPELIDEPPTFGAIQTNNSAVDDDDDEEFERTNIILYPRIVID
;
A
#
# COMPACT_ATOMS: atom_id res chain seq x y z
N MET A 1 -50.05 6.10 2.20
CA MET A 1 -48.70 5.75 1.69
C MET A 1 -47.79 5.57 2.90
N GLY A 2 -47.43 4.33 3.22
CA GLY A 2 -46.64 4.00 4.41
C GLY A 2 -45.19 4.46 4.26
N LYS A 3 -44.60 4.99 5.34
CA LYS A 3 -43.16 5.25 5.42
C LYS A 3 -42.41 3.94 5.22
N MET A 4 -41.64 3.86 4.15
CA MET A 4 -40.78 2.72 3.83
C MET A 4 -39.59 2.75 4.81
N ASP A 5 -39.52 1.76 5.70
CA ASP A 5 -38.45 1.63 6.70
C ASP A 5 -37.19 1.05 6.02
N TRP A 6 -36.38 1.94 5.46
CA TRP A 6 -35.16 1.61 4.74
C TRP A 6 -34.15 0.82 5.60
N LYS A 7 -34.21 0.96 6.94
CA LYS A 7 -33.36 0.20 7.86
C LYS A 7 -33.73 -1.28 7.85
N GLN A 8 -35.03 -1.57 7.80
CA GLN A 8 -35.52 -2.95 7.68
C GLN A 8 -35.16 -3.55 6.32
N ASN A 9 -35.29 -2.79 5.23
CA ASN A 9 -34.90 -3.23 3.89
C ASN A 9 -33.39 -3.56 3.75
N LEU A 10 -32.52 -2.82 4.46
CA LEU A 10 -31.06 -3.05 4.49
C LEU A 10 -30.69 -4.28 5.35
N ILE A 11 -31.35 -4.45 6.49
CA ILE A 11 -31.22 -5.68 7.30
C ILE A 11 -31.72 -6.89 6.48
N ASP A 12 -32.77 -6.70 5.70
CA ASP A 12 -33.35 -7.74 4.87
C ASP A 12 -32.50 -8.13 3.66
N SER A 13 -31.53 -7.28 3.25
CA SER A 13 -30.61 -7.56 2.14
C SER A 13 -29.33 -8.30 2.54
N ILE A 14 -29.04 -8.47 3.83
CA ILE A 14 -27.84 -9.18 4.30
C ILE A 14 -27.98 -10.68 4.07
N THR A 15 -27.10 -11.23 3.26
CA THR A 15 -27.10 -12.62 2.81
C THR A 15 -26.35 -13.55 3.78
N GLU A 16 -26.66 -14.85 3.73
CA GLU A 16 -25.98 -15.87 4.53
C GLU A 16 -24.46 -15.95 4.24
N ASN A 17 -24.05 -15.65 3.01
CA ASN A 17 -22.64 -15.63 2.63
C ASN A 17 -21.86 -14.48 3.28
N GLU A 18 -22.49 -13.30 3.38
CA GLU A 18 -21.90 -12.14 4.08
C GLU A 18 -21.78 -12.40 5.59
N GLN A 19 -22.78 -13.07 6.18
CA GLN A 19 -22.68 -13.54 7.57
C GLN A 19 -21.53 -14.55 7.75
N ARG A 20 -21.33 -15.47 6.79
CA ARG A 20 -20.23 -16.45 6.83
C ARG A 20 -18.84 -15.79 6.73
N ILE A 21 -18.69 -14.74 5.93
CA ILE A 21 -17.46 -13.93 5.83
C ILE A 21 -17.17 -13.24 7.16
N PHE A 22 -18.19 -12.63 7.77
CA PHE A 22 -18.09 -12.01 9.09
C PHE A 22 -17.68 -13.02 10.17
N ILE A 23 -18.30 -14.20 10.19
CA ILE A 23 -17.96 -15.28 11.13
C ILE A 23 -16.51 -15.74 10.94
N LYS A 24 -16.03 -15.87 9.70
CA LYS A 24 -14.63 -16.21 9.38
C LYS A 24 -13.67 -15.16 9.93
N PHE A 25 -13.97 -13.88 9.71
CA PHE A 25 -13.17 -12.76 10.22
C PHE A 25 -13.09 -12.76 11.76
N CYS A 26 -14.23 -12.85 12.45
CA CYS A 26 -14.26 -12.87 13.91
C CYS A 26 -13.59 -14.12 14.51
N THR A 27 -13.67 -15.26 13.82
CA THR A 27 -12.95 -16.49 14.20
C THR A 27 -11.43 -16.33 14.09
N LEU A 28 -10.93 -15.66 13.05
CA LEU A 28 -9.51 -15.36 12.88
C LEU A 28 -9.00 -14.37 13.94
N LEU A 29 -9.88 -13.50 14.45
CA LEU A 29 -9.63 -12.62 15.59
C LEU A 29 -9.71 -13.34 16.95
N GLY A 30 -10.02 -14.63 16.98
CA GLY A 30 -10.10 -15.42 18.21
C GLY A 30 -11.36 -15.21 19.03
N GLN A 31 -12.41 -14.62 18.47
CA GLN A 31 -13.70 -14.46 19.17
C GLN A 31 -14.44 -15.80 19.28
N ASP A 32 -15.11 -16.02 20.41
CA ASP A 32 -15.95 -17.19 20.61
C ASP A 32 -17.29 -17.08 19.86
N ALA A 33 -17.91 -18.23 19.60
CA ALA A 33 -19.13 -18.29 18.81
C ALA A 33 -20.32 -17.53 19.43
N GLN A 34 -20.37 -17.41 20.77
CA GLN A 34 -21.46 -16.74 21.48
C GLN A 34 -21.38 -15.22 21.30
N MET A 35 -20.17 -14.67 21.32
CA MET A 35 -19.91 -13.26 21.06
C MET A 35 -20.28 -12.86 19.63
N ILE A 36 -19.96 -13.74 18.67
CA ILE A 36 -20.30 -13.54 17.25
C ILE A 36 -21.81 -13.62 17.03
N GLU A 37 -22.50 -14.56 17.69
CA GLU A 37 -23.96 -14.70 17.61
C GLU A 37 -24.66 -13.44 18.13
N ASN A 38 -24.27 -12.93 19.30
CA ASN A 38 -24.86 -11.72 19.88
C ASN A 38 -24.67 -10.51 18.97
N GLN A 39 -23.49 -10.36 18.35
CA GLN A 39 -23.23 -9.28 17.39
C GLN A 39 -24.09 -9.39 16.13
N LEU A 40 -24.32 -10.61 15.63
CA LEU A 40 -25.22 -10.82 14.49
C LEU A 40 -26.68 -10.54 14.87
N ILE A 41 -27.14 -10.99 16.04
CA ILE A 41 -28.51 -10.74 16.52
C ILE A 41 -28.76 -9.24 16.74
N GLU A 42 -27.80 -8.51 17.30
CA GLU A 42 -27.91 -7.05 17.46
C GLU A 42 -27.95 -6.31 16.11
N THR A 43 -27.32 -6.87 15.08
CA THR A 43 -27.17 -6.22 13.76
C THR A 43 -28.34 -6.53 12.82
N ILE A 44 -28.78 -7.79 12.77
CA ILE A 44 -29.79 -8.27 11.79
C ILE A 44 -30.96 -9.04 12.42
N GLY A 45 -31.03 -9.09 13.75
CA GLY A 45 -32.16 -9.68 14.47
C GLY A 45 -32.31 -11.19 14.22
N SER A 46 -33.56 -11.63 14.00
CA SER A 46 -33.92 -13.04 13.85
C SER A 46 -33.36 -13.73 12.59
N LYS A 47 -32.72 -12.98 11.67
CA LYS A 47 -32.04 -13.51 10.49
C LYS A 47 -30.58 -13.91 10.74
N ALA A 48 -30.06 -13.70 11.95
CA ALA A 48 -28.72 -14.11 12.34
C ALA A 48 -28.54 -15.64 12.24
N CYS A 49 -27.37 -16.07 11.76
CA CYS A 49 -26.96 -17.46 11.83
C CYS A 49 -26.99 -17.95 13.28
N SER A 50 -27.55 -19.14 13.49
CA SER A 50 -27.60 -19.76 14.82
C SER A 50 -26.20 -20.07 15.36
N LEU A 51 -26.07 -20.09 16.69
CA LEU A 51 -24.84 -20.49 17.39
C LEU A 51 -24.22 -21.77 16.83
N ALA A 52 -25.07 -22.78 16.54
CA ALA A 52 -24.63 -24.06 16.00
C ALA A 52 -23.99 -23.92 14.60
N SER A 53 -24.52 -23.04 13.76
CA SER A 53 -23.97 -22.76 12.43
C SER A 53 -22.64 -22.01 12.53
N ILE A 54 -22.55 -21.05 13.46
CA ILE A 54 -21.32 -20.32 13.76
C ILE A 54 -20.23 -21.29 14.23
N GLN A 55 -20.52 -22.12 15.23
CA GLN A 55 -19.57 -23.12 15.76
C GLN A 55 -19.08 -24.09 14.69
N ARG A 56 -19.96 -24.54 13.79
CA ARG A 56 -19.60 -25.38 12.64
C ARG A 56 -18.61 -24.66 11.71
N PHE A 57 -18.89 -23.41 11.33
CA PHE A 57 -17.99 -22.63 10.49
C PHE A 57 -16.65 -22.36 11.18
N GLN A 58 -16.64 -22.07 12.49
CA GLN A 58 -15.39 -21.90 13.23
C GLN A 58 -14.52 -23.15 13.20
N LYS A 59 -15.13 -24.34 13.31
CA LYS A 59 -14.43 -25.62 13.25
C LYS A 59 -13.86 -25.88 11.86
N GLU A 60 -14.64 -25.64 10.80
CA GLU A 60 -14.18 -25.73 9.40
C GLU A 60 -12.97 -24.83 9.14
N PHE A 61 -12.95 -23.61 9.69
CA PHE A 61 -11.83 -22.67 9.53
C PHE A 61 -10.59 -23.02 10.36
N LYS A 62 -10.77 -23.70 11.50
CA LYS A 62 -9.65 -24.10 12.38
C LYS A 62 -8.96 -25.39 11.91
N GLU A 63 -9.67 -26.30 11.26
CA GLU A 63 -9.11 -27.55 10.72
C GLU A 63 -8.13 -27.34 9.54
N HIS A 64 -8.15 -26.16 8.91
CA HIS A 64 -7.26 -25.79 7.80
C HIS A 64 -5.92 -25.13 8.22
N ARG A 65 -5.56 -25.14 9.52
CA ARG A 65 -4.24 -24.68 10.01
C ARG A 65 -3.41 -25.85 10.57
N LYS A 66 -2.35 -26.27 9.87
CA LYS A 66 -1.26 -27.05 10.48
C LYS A 66 -0.09 -26.13 10.88
N PRO A 67 0.53 -26.27 12.07
CA PRO A 67 1.65 -25.44 12.49
C PRO A 67 2.98 -26.21 12.46
N GLU A 68 4.09 -25.56 12.05
CA GLU A 68 5.43 -25.98 12.50
C GLU A 68 6.21 -24.78 13.08
N ASN A 69 6.49 -24.92 14.37
CA ASN A 69 7.33 -24.08 15.19
C ASN A 69 8.69 -24.76 15.34
N ARG A 70 9.76 -24.21 14.77
CA ARG A 70 11.13 -24.30 15.33
C ARG A 70 12.05 -23.30 14.62
N ASN A 71 12.97 -22.72 15.41
CA ASN A 71 14.13 -21.92 15.01
C ASN A 71 14.06 -20.38 15.07
N LYS A 72 13.35 -19.82 16.06
CA LYS A 72 13.49 -18.39 16.47
C LYS A 72 14.85 -18.02 17.10
N ARG A 73 15.75 -18.99 17.36
CA ARG A 73 17.08 -18.73 17.97
C ARG A 73 18.24 -18.65 16.98
N ILE A 74 18.07 -19.11 15.74
CA ILE A 74 19.14 -19.12 14.73
C ILE A 74 19.18 -17.79 13.96
N ILE A 75 18.00 -17.21 13.68
CA ILE A 75 17.85 -15.95 12.94
C ILE A 75 18.41 -14.74 13.72
N LYS A 76 18.32 -14.75 15.07
CA LYS A 76 18.85 -13.68 15.92
C LYS A 76 20.38 -13.53 15.83
N ASN A 77 21.10 -14.61 15.54
CA ASN A 77 22.57 -14.58 15.47
C ASN A 77 23.11 -14.27 14.06
N ILE A 78 22.28 -14.38 13.03
CA ILE A 78 22.62 -13.99 11.65
C ILE A 78 22.43 -12.48 11.44
N LEU A 79 21.44 -11.89 12.13
CA LEU A 79 21.12 -10.45 12.06
C LEU A 79 22.20 -9.53 12.66
N LEU A 80 23.13 -10.05 13.47
CA LEU A 80 24.19 -9.27 14.12
C LEU A 80 25.50 -9.17 13.29
N LYS A 81 25.58 -9.78 12.09
CA LYS A 81 26.82 -9.86 11.30
C LYS A 81 26.78 -9.26 9.89
N SER A 82 25.66 -8.70 9.43
CA SER A 82 25.50 -8.28 8.02
C SER A 82 25.35 -6.76 7.79
N GLU A 83 25.70 -5.92 8.76
CA GLU A 83 25.90 -4.48 8.51
C GLU A 83 27.22 -4.24 7.75
N GLN A 84 27.21 -4.51 6.44
CA GLN A 84 28.19 -3.94 5.52
C GLN A 84 27.48 -3.36 4.31
N LYS A 85 27.58 -2.02 4.25
CA LYS A 85 27.52 -1.11 3.10
C LYS A 85 27.19 -1.78 1.76
N ILE A 86 26.09 -1.31 1.13
CA ILE A 86 25.91 -0.98 -0.29
C ILE A 86 24.40 -1.06 -0.54
N ASN A 87 23.76 0.07 -0.84
CA ASN A 87 22.57 0.24 -1.71
C ASN A 87 21.84 1.55 -1.41
N ILE A 88 22.39 2.63 -1.96
CA ILE A 88 21.80 3.95 -1.92
C ILE A 88 21.76 4.43 -3.38
N LEU A 89 20.56 4.70 -3.93
CA LEU A 89 20.37 5.28 -5.27
C LEU A 89 21.00 6.68 -5.37
N PRO A 90 21.43 7.20 -6.54
CA PRO A 90 22.13 8.49 -6.69
C PRO A 90 21.45 9.73 -6.07
N LYS A 91 20.11 9.72 -5.93
CA LYS A 91 19.38 10.74 -5.17
C LYS A 91 19.29 10.47 -3.69
N GLN A 92 19.07 9.22 -3.28
CA GLN A 92 19.34 8.85 -1.89
C GLN A 92 20.81 9.09 -1.55
N GLU A 93 21.72 9.11 -2.53
CA GLU A 93 23.14 9.44 -2.41
C GLU A 93 23.33 10.95 -2.45
N LYS A 94 22.47 11.76 -3.08
CA LYS A 94 22.44 13.22 -2.88
C LYS A 94 21.86 13.59 -1.51
N TYR A 95 20.82 12.89 -1.03
CA TYR A 95 20.25 13.06 0.31
C TYR A 95 21.14 12.45 1.39
N LEU A 96 21.82 11.33 1.12
CA LEU A 96 22.87 10.76 1.97
C LEU A 96 24.20 11.47 1.81
N ASN A 97 24.56 12.10 0.69
CA ASN A 97 25.77 12.93 0.59
C ASN A 97 25.49 14.28 1.23
N ASN A 98 24.28 14.82 1.11
CA ASN A 98 23.83 15.90 1.98
C ASN A 98 23.82 15.40 3.44
N PHE A 99 23.39 14.19 3.79
CA PHE A 99 23.36 13.76 5.20
C PHE A 99 24.73 13.30 5.78
N LEU A 100 25.61 12.72 4.96
CA LEU A 100 26.94 12.21 5.29
C LEU A 100 28.02 13.31 5.18
N TYR A 101 27.76 14.40 4.42
CA TYR A 101 28.65 15.55 4.29
C TYR A 101 28.04 16.92 4.65
N SER A 102 26.75 17.02 5.01
CA SER A 102 26.21 18.25 5.63
C SER A 102 26.45 18.22 7.13
N ASP A 103 27.64 18.68 7.47
CA ASP A 103 27.86 19.58 8.59
C ASP A 103 26.53 20.31 8.93
N VAL A 104 26.06 20.18 10.18
CA VAL A 104 24.84 20.84 10.73
C VAL A 104 24.73 22.33 10.32
N ARG A 105 25.86 22.95 9.96
CA ARG A 105 26.01 24.28 9.35
C ARG A 105 25.31 24.48 8.00
N GLN A 106 25.17 23.47 7.14
CA GLN A 106 24.47 23.58 5.85
C GLN A 106 22.94 23.44 6.01
N LEU A 107 22.46 22.59 6.93
CA LEU A 107 21.05 22.57 7.32
C LEU A 107 20.61 23.92 7.93
N LYS A 108 21.50 24.57 8.70
CA LYS A 108 21.31 25.97 9.16
C LYS A 108 21.23 26.99 8.03
N LYS A 109 21.85 26.74 6.87
CA LYS A 109 21.78 27.62 5.68
C LYS A 109 20.48 27.45 4.90
N LEU A 110 20.01 26.21 4.74
CA LEU A 110 18.79 25.90 3.99
C LEU A 110 17.51 26.22 4.78
N TYR A 111 17.54 25.98 6.09
CA TYR A 111 16.38 26.16 6.97
C TYR A 111 16.73 26.96 8.24
N PRO A 112 17.09 28.26 8.09
CA PRO A 112 17.60 29.10 9.19
C PRO A 112 16.63 29.29 10.36
N THR A 113 15.32 29.09 10.13
CA THR A 113 14.27 29.20 11.16
C THR A 113 14.12 27.95 12.04
N MET A 114 14.75 26.82 11.69
CA MET A 114 14.56 25.55 12.40
C MET A 114 15.47 25.32 13.59
N VAL A 115 16.51 26.12 13.76
CA VAL A 115 17.43 25.94 14.89
C VAL A 115 17.60 27.23 15.69
N PRO A 116 16.67 27.49 16.62
CA PRO A 116 17.00 28.08 17.90
C PRO A 116 16.81 27.05 19.02
N ASN A 117 17.89 26.74 19.73
CA ASN A 117 17.99 26.26 21.12
C ASN A 117 17.06 25.12 21.61
N ASN A 118 17.67 24.02 22.06
CA ASN A 118 17.21 23.01 23.05
C ASN A 118 15.82 22.34 22.94
N ASP A 119 14.88 22.77 22.10
CA ASP A 119 13.50 22.24 22.03
C ASP A 119 13.14 21.67 20.62
N PHE A 120 13.93 20.70 20.14
CA PHE A 120 13.72 20.07 18.83
C PHE A 120 12.32 19.42 18.69
N ASP A 121 11.83 18.76 19.75
CA ASP A 121 10.53 18.08 19.74
C ASP A 121 9.34 19.04 19.67
N LYS A 122 9.44 20.20 20.32
CA LYS A 122 8.40 21.24 20.30
C LYS A 122 8.27 21.86 18.90
N ASN A 123 9.40 22.03 18.22
CA ASN A 123 9.42 22.46 16.83
C ASN A 123 8.79 21.39 15.92
N TYR A 124 9.08 20.11 16.14
CA TYR A 124 8.51 19.01 15.36
C TYR A 124 6.99 18.90 15.48
N MET A 125 6.44 18.98 16.70
CA MET A 125 4.99 18.98 16.90
C MET A 125 4.30 20.16 16.20
N THR A 126 4.94 21.32 16.18
CA THR A 126 4.43 22.51 15.46
C THR A 126 4.42 22.29 13.94
N ILE A 127 5.42 21.59 13.39
CA ILE A 127 5.46 21.21 11.97
C ILE A 127 4.30 20.27 11.65
N LEU A 128 4.08 19.22 12.47
CA LEU A 128 2.97 18.27 12.26
C LEU A 128 1.60 18.96 12.36
N ASP A 129 1.42 19.87 13.32
CA ASP A 129 0.22 20.68 13.45
C ASP A 129 -0.03 21.52 12.19
N LYS A 130 0.98 22.26 11.71
CA LYS A 130 0.86 23.05 10.48
C LYS A 130 0.59 22.17 9.26
N THR A 131 1.23 21.01 9.18
CA THR A 131 1.09 20.13 8.02
C THR A 131 -0.31 19.53 7.93
N LEU A 132 -0.86 19.07 9.06
CA LEU A 132 -2.11 18.31 9.10
C LEU A 132 -3.35 19.20 9.34
N LYS A 133 -3.20 20.30 10.10
CA LYS A 133 -4.31 21.18 10.52
C LYS A 133 -4.31 22.55 9.84
N ALA A 134 -3.36 22.86 8.94
CA ALA A 134 -3.49 24.03 8.07
C ALA A 134 -4.78 23.97 7.24
N HIS A 135 -5.07 25.06 6.51
CA HIS A 135 -6.24 25.20 5.63
C HIS A 135 -6.63 23.88 4.98
N LYS A 136 -7.94 23.57 5.00
CA LYS A 136 -8.49 22.24 4.70
C LYS A 136 -7.81 21.59 3.51
N TRP A 137 -7.65 22.32 2.41
CA TRP A 137 -7.11 21.80 1.16
C TRP A 137 -5.62 22.05 0.91
N LYS A 138 -4.96 22.86 1.76
CA LYS A 138 -3.56 23.23 1.54
C LYS A 138 -2.62 22.05 1.79
N ILE A 139 -1.74 21.79 0.82
CA ILE A 139 -0.58 20.92 0.93
C ILE A 139 0.66 21.80 0.92
N ASP A 140 1.58 21.55 1.85
CA ASP A 140 2.85 22.27 1.94
C ASP A 140 3.98 21.24 1.89
N GLU A 141 4.49 21.00 0.68
CA GLU A 141 5.53 19.99 0.43
C GLU A 141 6.83 20.31 1.18
N THR A 142 7.10 21.59 1.46
CA THR A 142 8.27 21.98 2.26
C THR A 142 8.21 21.42 3.68
N LEU A 143 7.02 21.36 4.28
CA LEU A 143 6.85 20.77 5.61
C LEU A 143 7.00 19.24 5.58
N PHE A 144 6.71 18.59 4.46
CA PHE A 144 6.93 17.16 4.31
C PHE A 144 8.43 16.84 4.38
N GLU A 145 9.27 17.57 3.65
CA GLU A 145 10.74 17.40 3.70
C GLU A 145 11.29 17.47 5.12
N LEU A 146 10.76 18.37 5.93
CA LEU A 146 11.17 18.56 7.31
C LEU A 146 10.78 17.37 8.20
N ILE A 147 9.62 16.77 7.95
CA ILE A 147 9.17 15.55 8.61
C ILE A 147 10.05 14.35 8.22
N LEU A 148 10.46 14.27 6.96
CA LEU A 148 11.40 13.26 6.48
C LEU A 148 12.77 13.38 7.13
N ILE A 149 13.34 14.59 7.15
CA ILE A 149 14.63 14.88 7.79
C ILE A 149 14.58 14.47 9.27
N ASN A 150 13.47 14.75 9.96
CA ASN A 150 13.28 14.33 11.34
C ASN A 150 13.41 12.80 11.50
N SER A 151 12.79 12.02 10.62
CA SER A 151 12.86 10.54 10.68
C SER A 151 14.30 9.99 10.59
N TYR A 152 15.17 10.63 9.79
CA TYR A 152 16.58 10.26 9.68
C TYR A 152 17.40 10.75 10.88
N HIS A 153 17.09 11.94 11.39
CA HIS A 153 17.76 12.49 12.57
C HIS A 153 17.49 11.65 13.82
N THR A 154 16.25 11.22 14.03
CA THR A 154 15.84 10.41 15.19
C THR A 154 15.98 8.91 14.94
N GLN A 155 16.22 8.49 13.69
CA GLN A 155 16.19 7.10 13.24
C GLN A 155 14.88 6.36 13.58
N SER A 156 13.79 7.12 13.73
CA SER A 156 12.49 6.64 14.16
C SER A 156 11.36 7.54 13.65
N SER A 157 10.14 7.02 13.63
CA SER A 157 8.91 7.79 13.45
C SER A 157 8.05 7.84 14.71
N GLU A 158 8.56 7.45 15.88
CA GLU A 158 7.77 7.36 17.11
C GLU A 158 7.02 8.66 17.45
N SER A 159 7.70 9.81 17.37
CA SER A 159 7.08 11.13 17.62
C SER A 159 5.96 11.47 16.64
N PHE A 160 6.04 11.00 15.38
CA PHE A 160 4.97 11.14 14.39
C PHE A 160 3.73 10.34 14.80
N TRP A 161 3.92 9.12 15.29
CA TRP A 161 2.83 8.26 15.75
C TRP A 161 2.23 8.70 17.08
N GLN A 162 3.06 9.20 18.02
CA GLN A 162 2.58 9.84 19.24
C GLN A 162 1.66 11.03 18.93
N TYR A 163 2.06 11.88 17.99
CA TYR A 163 1.20 12.96 17.50
C TYR A 163 -0.11 12.42 16.93
N ALA A 164 -0.10 11.38 16.10
CA ALA A 164 -1.31 10.79 15.54
C ALA A 164 -2.26 10.32 16.64
N ASN A 165 -1.73 9.63 17.65
CA ASN A 165 -2.51 9.17 18.80
C ASN A 165 -3.13 10.34 19.58
N ASP A 166 -2.33 11.37 19.91
CA ASP A 166 -2.77 12.47 20.78
C ASP A 166 -3.64 13.52 20.08
N CYS A 167 -3.39 13.75 18.79
CA CYS A 167 -4.03 14.83 18.04
C CYS A 167 -5.12 14.37 17.07
N ILE A 168 -5.10 13.10 16.63
CA ILE A 168 -6.10 12.55 15.71
C ILE A 168 -7.02 11.62 16.50
N TYR A 169 -6.48 10.54 17.06
CA TYR A 169 -7.28 9.49 17.69
C TYR A 169 -7.97 9.93 18.98
N LYS A 170 -7.24 10.51 19.95
CA LYS A 170 -7.85 10.96 21.22
C LYS A 170 -8.84 12.12 21.06
N LYS A 171 -8.87 12.77 19.89
CA LYS A 171 -9.72 13.95 19.62
C LYS A 171 -10.80 13.69 18.56
N ILE A 172 -11.04 12.41 18.25
CA ILE A 172 -11.92 11.92 17.18
C ILE A 172 -13.37 12.41 17.33
N ASP A 173 -13.86 12.53 18.56
CA ASP A 173 -15.26 12.90 18.87
C ASP A 173 -15.56 14.40 18.73
N PHE A 174 -14.56 15.23 18.38
CA PHE A 174 -14.68 16.68 18.49
C PHE A 174 -14.76 17.45 17.17
N LYS A 175 -14.65 16.83 15.97
CA LYS A 175 -14.53 17.61 14.70
C LYS A 175 -15.08 16.98 13.41
N ILE A 176 -15.76 17.81 12.60
CA ILE A 176 -16.15 17.56 11.19
C ILE A 176 -14.92 17.39 10.25
N ASP A 177 -13.78 17.98 10.58
CA ASP A 177 -12.58 17.98 9.71
C ASP A 177 -11.69 16.73 9.83
N ILE A 178 -12.08 15.74 10.65
CA ILE A 178 -11.25 14.55 10.92
C ILE A 178 -10.89 13.79 9.64
N HIS A 179 -11.82 13.68 8.69
CA HIS A 179 -11.56 12.97 7.43
C HIS A 179 -10.47 13.64 6.58
N ASN A 180 -10.40 14.97 6.57
CA ASN A 180 -9.35 15.68 5.86
C ASN A 180 -7.98 15.52 6.54
N ILE A 181 -7.95 15.54 7.87
CA ILE A 181 -6.75 15.29 8.65
C ILE A 181 -6.24 13.88 8.38
N CYS A 182 -7.13 12.87 8.41
CA CYS A 182 -6.79 11.48 8.09
C CYS A 182 -6.24 11.34 6.68
N TRP A 183 -6.80 12.03 5.68
CA TRP A 183 -6.32 11.98 4.30
C TRP A 183 -4.86 12.46 4.18
N LYS A 184 -4.56 13.63 4.75
CA LYS A 184 -3.19 14.19 4.77
C LYS A 184 -2.24 13.31 5.60
N PHE A 185 -2.73 12.77 6.72
CA PHE A 185 -1.97 11.86 7.58
C PHE A 185 -1.60 10.57 6.84
N LEU A 186 -2.54 9.96 6.13
CA LEU A 186 -2.29 8.75 5.33
C LEU A 186 -1.30 9.00 4.21
N PHE A 187 -1.38 10.16 3.57
CA PHE A 187 -0.36 10.59 2.62
C PHE A 187 1.03 10.65 3.25
N LEU A 188 1.16 11.30 4.41
CA LEU A 188 2.43 11.37 5.13
C LEU A 188 2.93 10.00 5.57
N CYS A 189 2.06 9.11 6.07
CA CYS A 189 2.43 7.73 6.40
C CYS A 189 3.01 7.00 5.17
N HIS A 190 2.29 7.06 4.05
CA HIS A 190 2.69 6.43 2.80
C HIS A 190 4.04 6.99 2.33
N TRP A 191 4.18 8.32 2.32
CA TRP A 191 5.38 9.02 1.89
C TRP A 191 6.59 8.76 2.81
N LEU A 192 6.40 8.74 4.13
CA LEU A 192 7.45 8.45 5.12
C LEU A 192 7.92 7.01 5.04
N MET A 193 7.03 6.04 4.87
CA MET A 193 7.43 4.63 4.70
C MET A 193 8.23 4.41 3.42
N ARG A 194 7.93 5.19 2.37
CA ARG A 194 8.66 5.13 1.10
C ARG A 194 10.05 5.76 1.17
N ASN A 195 10.13 6.95 1.77
CA ASN A 195 11.32 7.81 1.65
C ASN A 195 12.14 7.94 2.94
N GLY A 196 11.55 7.64 4.10
CA GLY A 196 12.14 7.86 5.41
C GLY A 196 13.17 6.84 5.83
N HIS A 197 13.65 7.00 7.08
CA HIS A 197 14.58 6.05 7.67
C HIS A 197 14.02 4.62 7.63
N PRO A 198 14.82 3.57 7.37
CA PRO A 198 14.31 2.19 7.25
C PRO A 198 13.48 1.69 8.44
N ASN A 199 13.76 2.20 9.66
CA ASN A 199 12.97 1.86 10.85
C ASN A 199 11.52 2.38 10.81
N VAL A 200 11.19 3.35 9.96
CA VAL A 200 9.85 3.94 9.89
C VAL A 200 8.78 2.89 9.62
N ILE A 201 9.05 1.91 8.76
CA ILE A 201 8.11 0.81 8.45
C ILE A 201 7.90 -0.07 9.70
N LYS A 202 8.98 -0.37 10.43
CA LYS A 202 8.91 -1.15 11.67
C LYS A 202 8.12 -0.43 12.76
N ASP A 203 8.33 0.88 12.89
CA ASP A 203 7.58 1.72 13.81
C ASP A 203 6.09 1.78 13.42
N ALA A 204 5.80 1.91 12.12
CA ALA A 204 4.44 1.88 11.57
C ALA A 204 3.72 0.55 11.87
N TYR A 205 4.43 -0.58 11.77
CA TYR A 205 3.88 -1.88 12.15
C TYR A 205 3.45 -1.94 13.62
N GLY A 206 4.21 -1.31 14.52
CA GLY A 206 3.84 -1.16 15.93
C GLY A 206 2.53 -0.37 16.15
N GLN A 207 2.10 0.41 15.16
CA GLN A 207 0.93 1.28 15.20
C GLN A 207 -0.24 0.76 14.36
N ARG A 208 -0.18 -0.50 13.90
CA ARG A 208 -1.26 -1.11 13.10
C ARG A 208 -2.63 -1.04 13.79
N SER A 209 -2.67 -1.21 15.11
CA SER A 209 -3.92 -1.16 15.88
C SER A 209 -4.53 0.23 15.82
N LEU A 210 -3.71 1.28 15.98
CA LEU A 210 -4.13 2.66 15.82
C LEU A 210 -4.69 2.93 14.42
N LEU A 211 -4.02 2.45 13.36
CA LEU A 211 -4.50 2.61 11.98
C LEU A 211 -5.83 1.89 11.75
N VAL A 212 -5.99 0.67 12.29
CA VAL A 212 -7.25 -0.08 12.22
C VAL A 212 -8.36 0.65 12.98
N GLU A 213 -8.09 1.22 14.16
CA GLU A 213 -9.09 2.02 14.88
C GLU A 213 -9.46 3.31 14.15
N LEU A 214 -8.47 4.01 13.57
CA LEU A 214 -8.72 5.20 12.75
C LEU A 214 -9.49 4.87 11.46
N ALA A 215 -9.33 3.67 10.90
CA ALA A 215 -10.10 3.23 9.74
C ALA A 215 -11.59 3.00 10.05
N LYS A 216 -11.95 2.77 11.33
CA LYS A 216 -13.35 2.62 11.78
C LYS A 216 -14.08 3.96 11.98
N ILE A 217 -13.39 5.10 11.86
CA ILE A 217 -14.02 6.41 11.94
C ILE A 217 -15.19 6.42 10.96
N LYS A 218 -16.41 6.58 11.49
CA LYS A 218 -17.66 6.49 10.72
C LYS A 218 -17.53 7.31 9.45
N THR A 219 -17.62 6.64 8.31
CA THR A 219 -17.85 7.29 7.02
C THR A 219 -19.16 8.07 7.18
N CYS A 220 -19.08 9.39 7.23
CA CYS A 220 -20.30 10.18 7.18
C CYS A 220 -20.81 10.09 5.73
N ILE A 221 -21.88 9.32 5.51
CA ILE A 221 -22.53 9.11 4.20
C ILE A 221 -23.79 9.98 4.08
N SER A 222 -23.89 11.09 4.83
CA SER A 222 -25.00 12.03 4.61
C SER A 222 -24.72 12.89 3.38
N SER A 223 -25.77 13.33 2.69
CA SER A 223 -25.76 14.04 1.40
C SER A 223 -24.98 15.38 1.36
N ASN A 224 -24.34 15.80 2.46
CA ASN A 224 -23.48 16.98 2.58
C ASN A 224 -22.01 16.64 2.95
N CYS A 225 -21.55 15.40 2.72
CA CYS A 225 -20.29 14.89 3.28
C CYS A 225 -19.01 15.15 2.48
N CYS A 226 -17.91 15.21 3.22
CA CYS A 226 -16.54 15.38 2.74
C CYS A 226 -16.11 14.16 1.89
N PRO A 227 -15.53 14.35 0.68
CA PRO A 227 -15.06 13.26 -0.20
C PRO A 227 -14.19 12.21 0.52
N PHE A 228 -13.40 12.65 1.50
CA PHE A 228 -12.51 11.78 2.26
C PHE A 228 -13.23 10.75 3.16
N GLY A 229 -14.54 10.89 3.39
CA GLY A 229 -15.33 9.86 4.08
C GLY A 229 -15.32 8.53 3.32
N LEU A 230 -15.40 8.56 1.99
CA LEU A 230 -15.36 7.36 1.13
C LEU A 230 -13.91 6.93 0.83
N LEU A 231 -13.01 7.90 0.65
CA LEU A 231 -11.64 7.61 0.24
C LEU A 231 -10.73 7.11 1.38
N ASN A 232 -10.94 7.57 2.61
CA ASN A 232 -10.06 7.21 3.73
C ASN A 232 -10.01 5.71 4.01
N PRO A 233 -11.14 4.96 4.07
CA PRO A 233 -11.09 3.51 4.29
C PRO A 233 -10.24 2.77 3.25
N LEU A 234 -10.34 3.17 1.97
CA LEU A 234 -9.52 2.60 0.89
C LEU A 234 -8.04 2.90 1.11
N TYR A 235 -7.72 4.14 1.49
CA TYR A 235 -6.34 4.53 1.70
C TYR A 235 -5.73 3.94 2.99
N PHE A 236 -6.51 3.79 4.07
CA PHE A 236 -6.11 3.00 5.24
C PHE A 236 -5.78 1.55 4.85
N SER A 237 -6.62 0.92 4.01
CA SER A 237 -6.37 -0.43 3.53
C SER A 237 -5.06 -0.52 2.73
N LEU A 238 -4.77 0.46 1.87
CA LEU A 238 -3.52 0.51 1.10
C LEU A 238 -2.29 0.70 2.01
N VAL A 239 -2.36 1.60 2.98
CA VAL A 239 -1.27 1.86 3.94
C VAL A 239 -1.01 0.62 4.82
N LEU A 240 -2.06 -0.07 5.27
CA LEU A 240 -1.93 -1.33 6.02
C LEU A 240 -1.32 -2.43 5.16
N GLN A 241 -1.76 -2.58 3.91
CA GLN A 241 -1.16 -3.53 2.95
C GLN A 241 0.34 -3.27 2.77
N LYS A 242 0.75 -1.99 2.69
CA LYS A 242 2.18 -1.62 2.62
C LYS A 242 2.96 -2.09 3.84
N ILE A 243 2.42 -1.84 5.03
CA ILE A 243 3.04 -2.23 6.29
C ILE A 243 3.19 -3.75 6.35
N GLU A 244 2.12 -4.50 6.07
CA GLU A 244 2.12 -5.97 6.13
C GLU A 244 3.10 -6.57 5.13
N PHE A 245 3.08 -6.12 3.88
CA PHE A 245 4.01 -6.57 2.84
C PHE A 245 5.47 -6.39 3.25
N HIS A 246 5.86 -5.20 3.71
CA HIS A 246 7.27 -4.95 4.06
C HIS A 246 7.70 -5.64 5.36
N MET A 247 6.77 -6.05 6.22
CA MET A 247 7.10 -6.83 7.41
C MET A 247 7.34 -8.30 7.11
N GLU A 248 6.63 -8.86 6.12
CA GLU A 248 6.92 -10.19 5.59
C GLU A 248 8.19 -10.17 4.70
N HIS A 249 8.38 -9.11 3.91
CA HIS A 249 9.48 -8.94 2.96
C HIS A 249 10.48 -7.84 3.36
N THR A 250 11.04 -7.93 4.57
CA THR A 250 11.94 -6.90 5.15
C THR A 250 13.16 -6.52 4.31
N LYS A 251 13.56 -7.36 3.34
CA LYS A 251 14.66 -7.07 2.41
C LYS A 251 14.25 -6.15 1.26
N ILE A 252 12.96 -6.00 1.00
CA ILE A 252 12.43 -5.10 -0.03
C ILE A 252 12.30 -3.70 0.60
N PRO A 253 13.03 -2.69 0.10
CA PRO A 253 12.96 -1.34 0.63
C PRO A 253 11.58 -0.72 0.38
N GLY A 254 11.22 0.27 1.20
CA GLY A 254 9.93 0.98 1.11
C GLY A 254 9.65 1.64 -0.24
N ASN A 255 10.68 1.86 -1.06
CA ASN A 255 10.57 2.41 -2.40
C ASN A 255 10.53 1.36 -3.51
N PHE A 256 10.44 0.07 -3.19
CA PHE A 256 10.38 -1.08 -4.11
C PHE A 256 11.52 -1.23 -5.10
N VAL A 257 12.60 -0.43 -4.98
CA VAL A 257 13.74 -0.56 -5.89
C VAL A 257 14.66 -1.67 -5.40
N ILE A 258 14.56 -2.82 -6.06
CA ILE A 258 15.48 -3.96 -5.88
C ILE A 258 16.07 -4.35 -7.23
N ASN A 259 17.28 -4.90 -7.23
CA ASN A 259 17.86 -5.47 -8.44
C ASN A 259 17.46 -6.94 -8.61
N THR A 260 17.57 -7.46 -9.83
CA THR A 260 17.16 -8.84 -10.18
C THR A 260 17.89 -9.89 -9.34
N LEU A 261 19.18 -9.70 -9.07
CA LEU A 261 19.97 -10.62 -8.24
C LEU A 261 19.44 -10.69 -6.80
N GLN A 262 19.04 -9.55 -6.23
CA GLN A 262 18.44 -9.51 -4.89
C GLN A 262 17.10 -10.21 -4.88
N LEU A 263 16.28 -10.02 -5.90
CA LEU A 263 14.99 -10.70 -6.03
C LEU A 263 15.17 -12.23 -6.10
N GLU A 264 16.14 -12.70 -6.88
CA GLU A 264 16.51 -14.13 -6.97
C GLU A 264 16.95 -14.68 -5.61
N GLN A 265 17.80 -13.94 -4.89
CA GLN A 265 18.26 -14.32 -3.55
C GLN A 265 17.13 -14.32 -2.49
N MET A 266 16.03 -13.61 -2.73
CA MET A 266 14.89 -13.60 -1.81
C MET A 266 14.03 -14.85 -1.94
N GLY A 267 13.80 -15.33 -3.16
CA GLY A 267 13.03 -16.56 -3.37
C GLY A 267 13.81 -17.84 -3.09
N ASN A 268 15.15 -17.80 -3.05
CA ASN A 268 16.00 -18.96 -2.76
C ASN A 268 15.64 -20.18 -3.63
N ASP A 269 15.34 -19.91 -4.92
CA ASP A 269 14.86 -20.87 -5.92
C ASP A 269 13.65 -21.72 -5.47
N ASN A 270 12.86 -21.23 -4.52
CA ASN A 270 11.63 -21.84 -4.07
C ASN A 270 10.43 -21.21 -4.80
N PRO A 271 9.75 -21.96 -5.70
CA PRO A 271 8.57 -21.46 -6.41
C PRO A 271 7.47 -20.97 -5.49
N ASP A 272 7.27 -21.61 -4.32
CA ASP A 272 6.23 -21.24 -3.37
C ASP A 272 6.43 -19.82 -2.81
N LEU A 273 7.69 -19.42 -2.58
CA LEU A 273 8.02 -18.09 -2.08
C LEU A 273 7.83 -17.02 -3.15
N TYR A 274 8.18 -17.33 -4.40
CA TYR A 274 7.90 -16.44 -5.54
C TYR A 274 6.40 -16.30 -5.76
N GLU A 275 5.64 -17.40 -5.65
CA GLU A 275 4.19 -17.40 -5.81
C GLU A 275 3.51 -16.59 -4.70
N GLN A 276 3.91 -16.78 -3.45
CA GLN A 276 3.40 -16.01 -2.33
C GLN A 276 3.66 -14.51 -2.52
N MET A 277 4.91 -14.12 -2.81
CA MET A 277 5.28 -12.72 -3.02
C MET A 277 4.51 -12.12 -4.21
N CYS A 278 4.35 -12.88 -5.29
CA CYS A 278 3.60 -12.46 -6.48
C CYS A 278 2.13 -12.19 -6.14
N ASN A 279 1.48 -13.07 -5.38
CA ASN A 279 0.10 -12.87 -4.92
C ASN A 279 -0.05 -11.64 -4.02
N GLU A 280 0.86 -11.44 -3.08
CA GLU A 280 0.82 -10.28 -2.18
C GLU A 280 1.04 -8.95 -2.92
N LEU A 281 1.91 -8.94 -3.94
CA LEU A 281 2.11 -7.78 -4.83
C LEU A 281 0.89 -7.54 -5.72
N PHE A 282 0.24 -8.60 -6.22
CA PHE A 282 -1.02 -8.48 -6.94
C PHE A 282 -2.12 -7.86 -6.06
N ASP A 283 -2.27 -8.33 -4.83
CA ASP A 283 -3.23 -7.80 -3.85
C ASP A 283 -2.92 -6.34 -3.53
N TYR A 284 -1.63 -5.99 -3.41
CA TYR A 284 -1.19 -4.61 -3.27
C TYR A 284 -1.63 -3.75 -4.45
N MET A 285 -1.33 -4.18 -5.68
CA MET A 285 -1.72 -3.46 -6.90
C MET A 285 -3.23 -3.23 -6.95
N ASP A 286 -4.03 -4.22 -6.56
CA ASP A 286 -5.49 -4.07 -6.51
C ASP A 286 -5.93 -2.97 -5.54
N LYS A 287 -5.25 -2.79 -4.39
CA LYS A 287 -5.53 -1.67 -3.47
C LYS A 287 -5.18 -0.31 -4.07
N ILE A 288 -4.08 -0.24 -4.83
CA ILE A 288 -3.72 0.99 -5.57
C ILE A 288 -4.80 1.31 -6.61
N LEU A 289 -5.17 0.32 -7.42
CA LEU A 289 -6.15 0.45 -8.50
C LEU A 289 -7.55 0.78 -7.96
N GLN A 290 -7.93 0.20 -6.82
CA GLN A 290 -9.19 0.52 -6.14
C GLN A 290 -9.23 1.97 -5.66
N LEU A 291 -8.15 2.43 -5.00
CA LEU A 291 -8.07 3.80 -4.50
C LEU A 291 -8.15 4.82 -5.65
N GLN A 292 -7.40 4.60 -6.73
CA GLN A 292 -7.41 5.55 -7.85
C GLN A 292 -8.77 5.62 -8.53
N THR A 293 -9.46 4.49 -8.74
CA THR A 293 -10.80 4.46 -9.34
C THR A 293 -11.76 5.33 -8.54
N GLU A 294 -11.83 5.13 -7.23
CA GLU A 294 -12.73 5.91 -6.37
C GLU A 294 -12.34 7.41 -6.34
N ILE A 295 -11.04 7.72 -6.38
CA ILE A 295 -10.56 9.10 -6.48
C ILE A 295 -11.04 9.76 -7.77
N PHE A 296 -11.02 9.07 -8.92
CA PHE A 296 -11.52 9.63 -10.18
C PHE A 296 -13.05 9.70 -10.22
N ASP A 297 -13.74 8.74 -9.63
CA ASP A 297 -15.22 8.74 -9.57
C ASP A 297 -15.73 9.93 -8.74
N ILE A 298 -15.16 10.16 -7.56
CA ILE A 298 -15.59 11.27 -6.68
C ILE A 298 -15.16 12.65 -7.19
N ARG A 299 -14.16 12.72 -8.09
CA ARG A 299 -13.80 13.97 -8.78
C ARG A 299 -14.87 14.48 -9.73
N GLY A 300 -15.79 13.61 -10.17
CA GLY A 300 -16.99 14.01 -10.92
C GLY A 300 -17.83 15.06 -10.20
N LEU A 301 -17.60 15.28 -8.90
CA LEU A 301 -18.15 16.36 -8.10
C LEU A 301 -17.33 17.67 -8.26
N ASN A 302 -17.18 18.20 -9.48
CA ASN A 302 -16.75 19.58 -9.81
C ASN A 302 -15.66 20.26 -8.95
N SER A 303 -14.68 19.52 -8.41
CA SER A 303 -13.66 20.09 -7.52
C SER A 303 -12.57 20.83 -8.31
N VAL A 304 -12.21 22.04 -7.87
CA VAL A 304 -11.21 22.91 -8.52
C VAL A 304 -10.18 23.46 -7.53
N GLY A 305 -9.01 23.87 -8.02
CA GLY A 305 -7.98 24.54 -7.21
C GLY A 305 -7.34 23.66 -6.14
N GLU A 306 -7.11 24.21 -4.94
CA GLU A 306 -6.45 23.49 -3.84
C GLU A 306 -7.18 22.20 -3.43
N GLN A 307 -8.51 22.20 -3.48
CA GLN A 307 -9.31 21.03 -3.12
C GLN A 307 -9.00 19.85 -4.05
N GLN A 308 -8.94 20.11 -5.35
CA GLN A 308 -8.57 19.11 -6.34
C GLN A 308 -7.18 18.57 -6.00
N LYS A 309 -6.16 19.44 -5.89
CA LYS A 309 -4.77 19.07 -5.56
C LYS A 309 -4.68 18.19 -4.31
N CYS A 310 -5.44 18.53 -3.25
CA CYS A 310 -5.51 17.73 -2.02
C CYS A 310 -6.02 16.30 -2.28
N ILE A 311 -7.09 16.16 -3.06
CA ILE A 311 -7.65 14.87 -3.46
C ILE A 311 -6.69 14.11 -4.39
N LEU A 312 -6.00 14.79 -5.31
CA LEU A 312 -5.07 14.16 -6.26
C LEU A 312 -3.80 13.63 -5.59
N ASN A 313 -3.37 14.26 -4.50
CA ASN A 313 -2.00 14.11 -4.00
C ASN A 313 -1.53 12.66 -3.75
N PRO A 314 -2.36 11.75 -3.19
CA PRO A 314 -1.96 10.35 -3.04
C PRO A 314 -1.63 9.63 -4.35
N LEU A 315 -2.20 10.07 -5.48
CA LEU A 315 -1.90 9.47 -6.78
C LEU A 315 -0.44 9.62 -7.17
N LYS A 316 0.26 10.66 -6.69
CA LYS A 316 1.71 10.81 -6.92
C LYS A 316 2.47 9.55 -6.47
N LEU A 317 2.13 9.02 -5.30
CA LEU A 317 2.73 7.78 -4.77
C LEU A 317 2.16 6.55 -5.46
N SER A 318 0.85 6.51 -5.72
CA SER A 318 0.21 5.39 -6.42
C SER A 318 0.78 5.15 -7.83
N ILE A 319 1.08 6.21 -8.59
CA ILE A 319 1.69 6.10 -9.92
C ILE A 319 3.07 5.45 -9.81
N ILE A 320 3.90 5.95 -8.90
CA ILE A 320 5.27 5.45 -8.73
C ILE A 320 5.27 4.01 -8.21
N GLU A 321 4.43 3.68 -7.22
CA GLU A 321 4.41 2.33 -6.65
C GLU A 321 3.76 1.31 -7.56
N SER A 322 2.70 1.68 -8.30
CA SER A 322 2.11 0.77 -9.29
C SER A 322 3.12 0.38 -10.37
N SER A 323 3.94 1.32 -10.87
CA SER A 323 4.93 1.00 -11.90
C SER A 323 6.00 0.03 -11.39
N GLN A 324 6.47 0.25 -10.15
CA GLN A 324 7.50 -0.57 -9.53
C GLN A 324 6.98 -1.95 -9.16
N ILE A 325 5.78 -2.02 -8.57
CA ILE A 325 5.13 -3.28 -8.24
C ILE A 325 4.86 -4.08 -9.51
N TYR A 326 4.43 -3.43 -10.60
CA TYR A 326 4.25 -4.09 -11.90
C TYR A 326 5.55 -4.70 -12.42
N GLU A 327 6.66 -3.99 -12.35
CA GLU A 327 7.98 -4.51 -12.75
C GLU A 327 8.38 -5.74 -11.91
N LEU A 328 8.13 -5.70 -10.59
CA LEU A 328 8.39 -6.83 -9.70
C LEU A 328 7.51 -8.04 -10.01
N ILE A 329 6.21 -7.81 -10.22
CA ILE A 329 5.28 -8.87 -10.63
C ILE A 329 5.75 -9.48 -11.95
N PHE A 330 6.16 -8.66 -12.94
CA PHE A 330 6.66 -9.15 -14.21
C PHE A 330 7.89 -10.06 -14.03
N GLN A 331 8.87 -9.63 -13.22
CA GLN A 331 10.07 -10.45 -12.93
C GLN A 331 9.71 -11.75 -12.21
N LEU A 332 8.83 -11.70 -11.20
CA LEU A 332 8.36 -12.88 -10.48
C LEU A 332 7.61 -13.84 -11.40
N MET A 333 6.74 -13.31 -12.27
CA MET A 333 6.02 -14.11 -13.25
C MET A 333 6.96 -14.76 -14.25
N GLN A 334 8.00 -14.07 -14.72
CA GLN A 334 9.03 -14.70 -15.54
C GLN A 334 9.64 -15.89 -14.79
N LYS A 335 10.05 -15.73 -13.52
CA LYS A 335 10.60 -16.83 -12.73
C LYS A 335 9.61 -18.00 -12.59
N LEU A 336 8.35 -17.72 -12.29
CA LEU A 336 7.30 -18.75 -12.18
C LEU A 336 7.10 -19.52 -13.50
N HIS A 337 7.18 -18.86 -14.65
CA HIS A 337 7.03 -19.52 -15.96
C HIS A 337 8.25 -20.38 -16.35
N HIS A 338 9.44 -20.11 -15.80
CA HIS A 338 10.61 -20.95 -16.00
C HIS A 338 10.66 -22.17 -15.07
N HIS A 339 9.86 -22.19 -14.00
CA HIS A 339 9.80 -23.32 -13.07
C HIS A 339 8.81 -24.39 -13.54
N GLU A 340 9.32 -25.59 -13.83
CA GLU A 340 8.54 -26.73 -14.35
C GLU A 340 7.41 -27.22 -13.42
N TYR A 341 7.51 -26.94 -12.12
CA TYR A 341 6.55 -27.41 -11.12
C TYR A 341 5.24 -26.61 -11.07
N VAL A 342 5.18 -25.42 -11.66
CA VAL A 342 3.96 -24.60 -11.66
C VAL A 342 3.05 -25.02 -12.80
N GLY A 343 1.88 -25.57 -12.47
CA GLY A 343 0.93 -26.06 -13.46
C GLY A 343 0.46 -24.96 -14.42
N GLN A 344 0.32 -25.29 -15.70
CA GLN A 344 -0.10 -24.35 -16.75
C GLN A 344 -1.45 -23.65 -16.46
N ASN A 345 -2.34 -24.31 -15.74
CA ASN A 345 -3.62 -23.75 -15.32
C ASN A 345 -3.46 -22.65 -14.26
N GLU A 346 -2.52 -22.79 -13.32
CA GLU A 346 -2.24 -21.75 -12.33
C GLU A 346 -1.53 -20.56 -12.98
N LEU A 347 -0.52 -20.83 -13.83
CA LEU A 347 0.13 -19.78 -14.62
C LEU A 347 -0.86 -18.99 -15.49
N LYS A 348 -1.89 -19.65 -16.03
CA LYS A 348 -2.96 -18.97 -16.77
C LYS A 348 -3.71 -17.95 -15.91
N LYS A 349 -4.02 -18.27 -14.65
CA LYS A 349 -4.70 -17.33 -13.73
C LYS A 349 -3.81 -16.11 -13.47
N TYR A 350 -2.51 -16.32 -13.24
CA TYR A 350 -1.53 -15.25 -13.07
C TYR A 350 -1.46 -14.34 -14.31
N ARG A 351 -1.37 -14.93 -15.51
CA ARG A 351 -1.39 -14.17 -16.78
C ARG A 351 -2.65 -13.33 -16.96
N GLN A 352 -3.81 -13.90 -16.62
CA GLN A 352 -5.09 -13.18 -16.69
C GLN A 352 -5.14 -11.99 -15.72
N ARG A 353 -4.70 -12.19 -14.46
CA ARG A 353 -4.66 -11.13 -13.44
C ARG A 353 -3.68 -10.02 -13.84
N PHE A 354 -2.49 -10.39 -14.30
CA PHE A 354 -1.50 -9.45 -14.83
C PHE A 354 -2.03 -8.60 -15.97
N THR A 355 -2.67 -9.23 -16.95
CA THR A 355 -3.26 -8.54 -18.10
C THR A 355 -4.37 -7.59 -17.67
N SER A 356 -5.23 -8.02 -16.73
CA SER A 356 -6.30 -7.17 -16.19
C SER A 356 -5.76 -5.93 -15.48
N GLN A 357 -4.75 -6.09 -14.62
CA GLN A 357 -4.13 -4.97 -13.91
C GLN A 357 -3.38 -4.04 -14.87
N PHE A 358 -2.70 -4.59 -15.88
CA PHE A 358 -2.06 -3.79 -16.93
C PHE A 358 -3.04 -2.85 -17.63
N MET A 359 -4.21 -3.35 -18.04
CA MET A 359 -5.23 -2.52 -18.69
C MET A 359 -5.78 -1.44 -17.77
N GLN A 360 -6.00 -1.77 -16.49
CA GLN A 360 -6.42 -0.79 -15.48
C GLN A 360 -5.35 0.27 -15.23
N MET A 361 -4.06 -0.11 -15.18
CA MET A 361 -2.95 0.82 -15.06
C MET A 361 -2.83 1.74 -16.27
N LYS A 362 -3.02 1.22 -17.49
CA LYS A 362 -3.00 2.04 -18.72
C LYS A 362 -4.07 3.13 -18.67
N LEU A 363 -5.29 2.77 -18.29
CA LEU A 363 -6.36 3.74 -18.07
C LEU A 363 -6.04 4.72 -16.94
N PHE A 364 -5.52 4.21 -15.81
CA PHE A 364 -5.12 5.02 -14.67
C PHE A 364 -4.11 6.10 -15.06
N TYR A 365 -3.03 5.74 -15.76
CA TYR A 365 -1.99 6.68 -16.20
C TYR A 365 -2.53 7.68 -17.23
N SER A 366 -3.37 7.23 -18.17
CA SER A 366 -4.06 8.12 -19.10
C SER A 366 -4.89 9.17 -18.35
N ASN A 367 -5.70 8.76 -17.36
CA ASN A 367 -6.51 9.68 -16.57
C ASN A 367 -5.65 10.66 -15.73
N CYS A 368 -4.42 10.28 -15.37
CA CYS A 368 -3.51 11.16 -14.63
C CYS A 368 -2.92 12.27 -15.51
N ASN A 369 -2.74 12.00 -16.81
CA ASN A 369 -2.21 12.98 -17.76
C ASN A 369 -3.14 14.18 -17.97
N ASP A 370 -4.43 14.06 -17.64
CA ASP A 370 -5.40 15.17 -17.73
C ASP A 370 -5.21 16.24 -16.63
N TYR A 371 -4.27 16.06 -15.70
CA TYR A 371 -4.08 16.94 -14.55
C TYR A 371 -2.65 17.48 -14.45
N ASP A 372 -2.47 18.76 -14.80
CA ASP A 372 -1.19 19.49 -14.72
C ASP A 372 -0.47 19.32 -13.38
N TYR A 373 -1.23 19.32 -12.28
CA TYR A 373 -0.68 19.12 -10.94
C TYR A 373 0.12 17.82 -10.78
N LEU A 374 -0.30 16.74 -11.47
CA LEU A 374 0.38 15.46 -11.44
C LEU A 374 1.56 15.45 -12.44
N THR A 375 1.33 15.88 -13.68
CA THR A 375 2.36 15.88 -14.75
C THR A 375 3.54 16.80 -14.42
N ASP A 376 3.30 17.93 -13.77
CA ASP A 376 4.37 18.87 -13.37
C ASP A 376 5.21 18.34 -12.20
N SER A 377 4.64 17.45 -11.39
CA SER A 377 5.26 16.99 -10.14
C SER A 377 6.02 15.67 -10.29
N ILE A 378 5.57 14.79 -11.19
CA ILE A 378 6.12 13.45 -11.38
C ILE A 378 6.06 13.05 -12.86
N GLN A 379 7.04 12.26 -13.27
CA GLN A 379 6.99 11.60 -14.57
C GLN A 379 5.97 10.45 -14.54
N ILE A 380 4.89 10.58 -15.30
CA ILE A 380 3.89 9.52 -15.46
C ILE A 380 4.44 8.48 -16.46
N PRO A 381 4.50 7.19 -16.10
CA PRO A 381 4.99 6.16 -17.01
C PRO A 381 4.08 5.97 -18.22
N GLU A 382 4.69 5.81 -19.39
CA GLU A 382 4.00 5.34 -20.59
C GLU A 382 4.09 3.82 -20.66
N LEU A 383 2.94 3.15 -20.68
CA LEU A 383 2.85 1.71 -20.90
C LEU A 383 2.77 1.43 -22.40
N ILE A 384 3.39 0.31 -22.81
CA ILE A 384 3.30 -0.21 -24.16
C ILE A 384 1.85 -0.53 -24.56
N ASP A 385 1.62 -0.77 -25.85
CA ASP A 385 0.25 -0.93 -26.32
C ASP A 385 -0.42 -2.21 -25.84
N GLU A 386 0.32 -3.31 -25.90
CA GLU A 386 -0.12 -4.63 -25.49
C GLU A 386 0.68 -5.13 -24.29
N PRO A 387 0.07 -5.88 -23.35
CA PRO A 387 0.79 -6.44 -22.21
C PRO A 387 1.87 -7.42 -22.69
N PRO A 388 3.05 -7.45 -22.03
CA PRO A 388 4.09 -8.39 -22.37
C PRO A 388 3.64 -9.83 -22.14
N THR A 389 4.07 -10.73 -23.03
CA THR A 389 3.81 -12.16 -22.92
C THR A 389 4.90 -12.86 -22.11
N PHE A 390 4.55 -14.00 -21.50
CA PHE A 390 5.45 -14.79 -20.64
C PHE A 390 5.88 -16.11 -21.29
N GLY A 391 5.63 -16.28 -22.58
CA GLY A 391 5.87 -17.54 -23.29
C GLY A 391 6.70 -17.34 -24.56
N ALA A 392 7.99 -17.71 -24.48
CA ALA A 392 8.81 -18.23 -25.57
C ALA A 392 10.21 -18.60 -25.05
N ILE A 393 10.33 -19.75 -24.38
CA ILE A 393 11.52 -20.59 -24.52
C ILE A 393 11.00 -22.00 -24.69
N GLN A 394 10.70 -22.38 -25.94
CA GLN A 394 10.58 -23.79 -26.27
C GLN A 394 11.98 -24.38 -26.34
N THR A 395 12.14 -25.50 -25.67
CA THR A 395 13.28 -26.41 -25.73
C THR A 395 13.65 -26.77 -27.17
N ASN A 396 14.93 -26.69 -27.53
CA ASN A 396 15.47 -27.04 -28.84
C ASN A 396 15.18 -28.48 -29.29
N ASN A 397 15.03 -28.64 -30.62
CA ASN A 397 15.27 -29.80 -31.49
C ASN A 397 14.23 -30.94 -31.58
N SER A 398 13.42 -30.91 -32.64
CA SER A 398 13.41 -31.99 -33.64
C SER A 398 13.08 -31.43 -35.03
N ALA A 399 13.91 -31.78 -36.01
CA ALA A 399 13.82 -31.40 -37.42
C ALA A 399 12.51 -31.84 -38.09
N VAL A 400 11.91 -30.96 -38.89
CA VAL A 400 11.27 -31.25 -40.19
C VAL A 400 11.36 -29.98 -41.05
N ASP A 401 11.73 -30.19 -42.30
CA ASP A 401 12.03 -29.23 -43.37
C ASP A 401 10.84 -28.38 -43.87
N ASP A 402 11.25 -27.28 -44.51
CA ASP A 402 10.66 -26.53 -45.64
C ASP A 402 9.55 -25.47 -45.42
N ASP A 403 10.01 -24.24 -45.69
CA ASP A 403 9.40 -23.11 -46.39
C ASP A 403 8.44 -22.12 -45.69
N ASP A 404 8.99 -20.89 -45.69
CA ASP A 404 8.41 -19.55 -45.73
C ASP A 404 8.05 -18.80 -44.42
N ASP A 405 8.76 -17.67 -44.28
CA ASP A 405 8.58 -16.49 -43.42
C ASP A 405 9.08 -16.53 -41.96
N GLU A 406 10.39 -16.74 -41.77
CA GLU A 406 11.13 -16.28 -40.59
C GLU A 406 11.71 -14.87 -40.81
N GLU A 407 11.08 -13.83 -40.24
CA GLU A 407 11.77 -12.57 -39.97
C GLU A 407 11.53 -12.07 -38.52
N PHE A 408 12.40 -12.55 -37.64
CA PHE A 408 12.92 -11.90 -36.44
C PHE A 408 11.96 -11.43 -35.32
N GLU A 409 11.53 -12.37 -34.48
CA GLU A 409 11.32 -12.09 -33.05
C GLU A 409 12.67 -11.85 -32.36
N ARG A 410 13.16 -10.60 -32.40
CA ARG A 410 14.13 -10.12 -31.41
C ARG A 410 13.36 -9.68 -30.18
N THR A 411 13.45 -10.50 -29.15
CA THR A 411 13.14 -10.18 -27.76
C THR A 411 13.88 -8.92 -27.34
N ASN A 412 13.25 -7.76 -27.56
CA ASN A 412 13.59 -6.55 -26.82
C ASN A 412 13.09 -6.81 -25.40
N ILE A 413 14.03 -6.99 -24.46
CA ILE A 413 13.77 -6.74 -23.05
C ILE A 413 13.34 -5.28 -22.98
N ILE A 414 12.04 -5.03 -22.96
CA ILE A 414 11.49 -3.69 -22.77
C ILE A 414 11.79 -3.34 -21.32
N LEU A 415 12.94 -2.70 -21.11
CA LEU A 415 13.26 -1.98 -19.88
C LEU A 415 12.26 -0.84 -19.78
N TYR A 416 11.25 -1.00 -18.91
CA TYR A 416 10.38 0.09 -18.53
C TYR A 416 11.24 1.25 -17.99
N PRO A 417 10.97 2.50 -18.39
CA PRO A 417 11.75 3.62 -17.91
C PRO A 417 11.67 3.66 -16.38
N ARG A 418 12.83 3.50 -15.73
CA ARG A 418 12.99 3.84 -14.31
C ARG A 418 12.45 5.25 -14.14
N ILE A 419 11.41 5.40 -13.32
CA ILE A 419 10.94 6.72 -12.90
C ILE A 419 12.12 7.39 -12.17
N VAL A 420 12.72 8.37 -12.84
CA VAL A 420 13.60 9.33 -12.19
C VAL A 420 12.67 10.39 -11.63
N ILE A 421 12.53 10.41 -10.31
CA ILE A 421 11.96 11.57 -9.62
C ILE A 421 13.00 12.69 -9.81
N ASP A 422 12.63 13.83 -10.39
CA ASP A 422 13.48 15.02 -10.58
C ASP A 422 13.73 15.85 -9.33
#